data_AF-A0A7S1DRF0-F1
#
_entry.id   AF-A0A7S1DRF0-F1
#
_cell.length_a   1.000
_cell.length_b   1.000
_cell.length_c   1.000
_cell.angle_alpha   90.00
_cell.angle_beta   90.00
_cell.angle_gamma   90.00
#
_symmetry.space_group_name_H-M   'P 1'
#
loop_
_entity.id
_entity.type
_entity.pdbx_description
1 polymer ?
#
loop_
_entity_poly.entity_id
_entity_poly.type
_entity_poly.pdbx_seq_one_letter_code
_entity_poly.pdbx_strand_id
1 'polypeptide(L)'
;AKKEEEEEEEEEKEELIHAHNTMLSAAAWCWKDPKERKGHDIANAIRQLQQWEPFRHAPKHTLQKMAHTAYAQKVAEGDLLMRQNDKGDKLHLILSGELAMHYDPVRAKALAEEEKAPPPQPVDPSLTHVHPDPPKTASSRGGG
;
A
#
# COMPACT_ATOMS: atom_id res chain seq x y z
N ALA A 1 -0.79 -47.61 3.26
CA ALA A 1 -0.58 -46.61 4.32
C ALA A 1 0.64 -45.77 3.99
N LYS A 2 1.84 -46.00 4.55
CA LYS A 2 2.98 -45.06 4.41
C LYS A 2 3.44 -44.78 2.97
N LYS A 3 3.36 -45.79 2.09
CA LYS A 3 3.72 -45.66 0.66
C LYS A 3 2.66 -44.94 -0.18
N GLU A 4 1.39 -45.11 0.18
CA GLU A 4 0.28 -44.44 -0.51
C GLU A 4 0.23 -42.95 -0.12
N GLU A 5 0.55 -42.64 1.14
CA GLU A 5 0.63 -41.27 1.66
C GLU A 5 1.79 -40.47 1.03
N GLU A 6 2.93 -41.13 0.77
CA GLU A 6 4.10 -40.51 0.11
C GLU A 6 3.88 -40.27 -1.39
N GLU A 7 3.10 -41.14 -2.06
CA GLU A 7 2.75 -41.00 -3.48
C GLU A 7 1.72 -39.87 -3.69
N GLU A 8 0.77 -39.72 -2.77
CA GLU A 8 -0.22 -38.62 -2.79
C GLU A 8 0.44 -37.25 -2.56
N GLU A 9 1.42 -37.15 -1.65
CA GLU A 9 2.17 -35.92 -1.39
C GLU A 9 3.06 -35.49 -2.57
N GLU A 10 3.60 -36.45 -3.33
CA GLU A 10 4.39 -36.18 -4.53
C GLU A 10 3.53 -35.68 -5.69
N GLU A 11 2.34 -36.26 -5.90
CA GLU A 11 1.38 -35.83 -6.92
C GLU A 11 0.87 -34.40 -6.64
N GLU A 12 0.51 -34.08 -5.40
CA GLU A 12 0.07 -32.73 -5.00
C GLU A 12 1.17 -31.68 -5.26
N LYS A 13 2.43 -32.05 -5.00
CA LYS A 13 3.58 -31.17 -5.26
C LYS A 13 3.81 -30.93 -6.75
N GLU A 14 3.66 -31.94 -7.59
CA GLU A 14 3.76 -31.79 -9.05
C GLU A 14 2.65 -30.90 -9.61
N GLU A 15 1.41 -31.07 -9.14
CA GLU A 15 0.30 -30.19 -9.49
C GLU A 15 0.56 -28.75 -9.07
N LEU A 16 1.09 -28.54 -7.87
CA LEU A 16 1.44 -27.21 -7.37
C LEU A 16 2.52 -26.54 -8.24
N ILE A 17 3.56 -27.28 -8.62
CA ILE A 17 4.63 -26.82 -9.51
C ILE A 17 4.06 -26.49 -10.90
N HIS A 18 3.17 -27.33 -11.43
CA HIS A 18 2.54 -27.09 -12.73
C HIS A 18 1.66 -25.84 -12.70
N ALA A 19 0.84 -25.67 -11.67
CA ALA A 19 0.00 -24.48 -11.48
C ALA A 19 0.86 -23.21 -11.35
N HIS A 20 1.96 -23.29 -10.60
CA HIS A 20 2.91 -22.20 -10.42
C HIS A 20 3.56 -21.76 -11.74
N ASN A 21 4.11 -22.71 -12.51
CA ASN A 21 4.71 -22.44 -13.81
C ASN A 21 3.69 -21.89 -14.82
N THR A 22 2.47 -22.43 -14.79
CA THR A 22 1.36 -21.93 -15.61
C THR A 22 1.03 -20.47 -15.27
N MET A 23 0.94 -20.12 -13.98
CA MET A 23 0.70 -18.73 -13.55
C MET A 23 1.84 -17.78 -13.93
N LEU A 24 3.10 -18.19 -13.78
CA LEU A 24 4.25 -17.37 -14.19
C LEU A 24 4.28 -17.14 -15.69
N SER A 25 3.99 -18.17 -16.49
CA SER A 25 3.92 -18.06 -17.95
C SER A 25 2.76 -17.17 -18.38
N ALA A 26 1.64 -17.22 -17.65
CA ALA A 26 0.52 -16.34 -17.88
C ALA A 26 0.98 -14.89 -17.64
N ALA A 27 1.49 -14.57 -16.45
CA ALA A 27 1.89 -13.21 -16.11
C ALA A 27 3.15 -12.69 -16.84
N ALA A 28 3.70 -13.38 -17.84
CA ALA A 28 4.88 -12.93 -18.59
C ALA A 28 4.76 -11.49 -19.15
N TRP A 29 3.54 -11.03 -19.47
CA TRP A 29 3.29 -9.67 -19.97
C TRP A 29 3.65 -8.58 -18.96
N CYS A 30 3.53 -8.83 -17.64
CA CYS A 30 3.79 -7.79 -16.64
C CYS A 30 5.28 -7.52 -16.40
N TRP A 31 6.16 -8.42 -16.89
CA TRP A 31 7.62 -8.23 -16.89
C TRP A 31 8.13 -7.39 -18.06
N LYS A 32 7.31 -7.18 -19.10
CA LYS A 32 7.63 -6.24 -20.19
C LYS A 32 7.41 -4.80 -19.72
N ASP A 33 8.22 -3.87 -20.22
CA ASP A 33 8.00 -2.43 -19.99
C ASP A 33 6.60 -2.05 -20.49
N PRO A 34 5.76 -1.39 -19.67
CA PRO A 34 4.41 -0.99 -20.07
C PRO A 34 4.34 -0.18 -21.38
N LYS A 35 5.38 0.59 -21.72
CA LYS A 35 5.46 1.39 -22.94
C LYS A 35 5.69 0.54 -24.20
N GLU A 36 6.23 -0.66 -24.04
CA GLU A 36 6.55 -1.56 -25.15
C GLU A 36 5.43 -2.57 -25.44
N ARG A 37 4.44 -2.69 -24.57
CA ARG A 37 3.33 -3.63 -24.72
C ARG A 37 2.44 -3.26 -25.91
N LYS A 38 2.24 -4.22 -26.81
CA LYS A 38 1.41 -4.04 -28.02
C LYS A 38 0.13 -4.87 -27.94
N GLY A 39 -0.72 -4.75 -28.95
CA GLY A 39 -2.08 -5.32 -28.95
C GLY A 39 -2.18 -6.78 -28.48
N HIS A 40 -1.23 -7.64 -28.85
CA HIS A 40 -1.20 -9.03 -28.39
C HIS A 40 -0.90 -9.15 -26.87
N ASP A 41 0.06 -8.39 -26.34
CA ASP A 41 0.39 -8.39 -24.91
C ASP A 41 -0.78 -7.87 -24.08
N ILE A 42 -1.44 -6.80 -24.56
CA ILE A 42 -2.60 -6.21 -23.89
C ILE A 42 -3.80 -7.16 -23.92
N ALA A 43 -4.06 -7.85 -25.02
CA ALA A 43 -5.12 -8.84 -25.11
C ALA A 43 -4.89 -10.02 -24.14
N ASN A 44 -3.64 -10.50 -24.04
CA ASN A 44 -3.26 -11.56 -23.09
C ASN A 44 -3.41 -11.10 -21.64
N ALA A 45 -2.97 -9.87 -21.32
CA ALA A 45 -3.11 -9.28 -20.00
C ALA A 45 -4.58 -9.18 -19.58
N ILE A 46 -5.46 -8.70 -20.46
CA ILE A 46 -6.90 -8.62 -20.19
C ILE A 46 -7.48 -10.00 -19.91
N ARG A 47 -7.18 -11.00 -20.75
CA ARG A 47 -7.69 -12.38 -20.57
C ARG A 47 -7.30 -12.95 -19.22
N GLN A 48 -6.08 -12.68 -18.76
CA GLN A 48 -5.58 -13.20 -17.49
C GLN A 48 -6.12 -12.44 -16.29
N LEU A 49 -6.18 -11.11 -16.36
CA LEU A 49 -6.82 -10.32 -15.31
C LEU A 49 -8.25 -10.80 -15.05
N GLN A 50 -9.00 -11.16 -16.11
CA GLN A 50 -10.35 -11.72 -15.97
C GLN A 50 -10.43 -13.08 -15.27
N GLN A 51 -9.33 -13.82 -15.17
CA GLN A 51 -9.31 -15.08 -14.41
C GLN A 51 -9.33 -14.84 -12.90
N TRP A 52 -8.88 -13.66 -12.44
CA TRP A 52 -8.89 -13.28 -11.05
C TRP A 52 -10.27 -12.75 -10.63
N GLU A 53 -10.75 -13.23 -9.48
CA GLU A 53 -12.10 -12.97 -8.99
C GLU A 53 -12.46 -11.47 -8.93
N PRO A 54 -11.60 -10.57 -8.40
CA PRO A 54 -11.93 -9.14 -8.31
C PRO A 54 -12.10 -8.45 -9.67
N PHE A 55 -11.62 -9.06 -10.76
CA PHE A 55 -11.57 -8.45 -12.08
C PHE A 55 -12.41 -9.18 -13.12
N ARG A 56 -13.02 -10.33 -12.77
CA ARG A 56 -13.80 -11.17 -13.68
C ARG A 56 -14.88 -10.39 -14.42
N HIS A 57 -15.53 -9.46 -13.74
CA HIS A 57 -16.60 -8.62 -14.28
C HIS A 57 -16.18 -7.17 -14.54
N ALA A 58 -14.88 -6.86 -14.44
CA ALA A 58 -14.39 -5.52 -14.68
C ALA A 58 -14.56 -5.13 -16.17
N PRO A 59 -14.95 -3.88 -16.47
CA PRO A 59 -15.07 -3.41 -17.84
C PRO A 59 -13.75 -3.54 -18.61
N LYS A 60 -13.83 -3.95 -19.89
CA LYS A 60 -12.66 -4.16 -20.74
C LYS A 60 -11.72 -2.94 -20.80
N HIS A 61 -12.27 -1.73 -20.84
CA HIS A 61 -11.47 -0.50 -20.88
C HIS A 61 -10.68 -0.27 -19.58
N THR A 62 -11.22 -0.68 -18.42
CA THR A 62 -10.52 -0.62 -17.13
C THR A 62 -9.37 -1.63 -17.11
N LEU A 63 -9.62 -2.86 -17.55
CA LEU A 63 -8.61 -3.91 -17.67
C LEU A 63 -7.50 -3.52 -18.65
N GLN A 64 -7.87 -2.86 -19.75
CA GLN A 64 -6.89 -2.34 -20.71
C GLN A 64 -6.01 -1.27 -20.07
N LYS A 65 -6.58 -0.32 -19.30
CA LYS A 65 -5.78 0.67 -18.55
C LYS A 65 -4.83 -0.02 -17.57
N MET A 66 -5.30 -1.00 -16.82
CA MET A 66 -4.45 -1.79 -15.92
C MET A 66 -3.33 -2.52 -16.66
N ALA A 67 -3.63 -3.13 -17.81
CA ALA A 67 -2.63 -3.79 -18.66
C ALA A 67 -1.57 -2.82 -19.20
N HIS A 68 -1.87 -1.53 -19.32
CA HIS A 68 -0.92 -0.49 -19.73
C HIS A 68 -0.14 0.15 -18.58
N THR A 69 -0.53 -0.06 -17.32
CA THR A 69 0.12 0.61 -16.17
C THR A 69 0.73 -0.36 -15.17
N ALA A 70 0.23 -1.60 -15.10
CA ALA A 70 0.74 -2.60 -14.17
C ALA A 70 2.17 -3.00 -14.51
N TYR A 71 2.98 -3.27 -13.49
CA TYR A 71 4.35 -3.77 -13.64
C TYR A 71 4.60 -4.84 -12.58
N ALA A 72 5.49 -5.77 -12.90
CA ALA A 72 5.97 -6.75 -11.93
C ALA A 72 7.15 -6.21 -11.14
N GLN A 73 7.24 -6.62 -9.88
CA GLN A 73 8.42 -6.41 -9.03
C GLN A 73 8.73 -7.69 -8.28
N LYS A 74 10.02 -7.94 -8.04
CA LYS A 74 10.47 -8.99 -7.12
C LYS A 74 10.70 -8.38 -5.76
N VAL A 75 10.41 -9.15 -4.73
CA VAL A 75 10.48 -8.76 -3.32
C VAL A 75 11.24 -9.88 -2.63
N ALA A 76 12.20 -9.55 -1.78
CA ALA A 76 12.98 -10.53 -1.06
C ALA A 76 12.24 -10.99 0.20
N GLU A 77 12.62 -12.16 0.71
CA GLU A 77 12.16 -12.62 2.02
C GLU A 77 12.54 -11.61 3.11
N GLY A 78 11.59 -11.29 3.99
CA GLY A 78 11.78 -10.32 5.06
C GLY A 78 11.55 -8.86 4.65
N ASP A 79 11.33 -8.56 3.37
CA ASP A 79 11.01 -7.21 2.92
C ASP A 79 9.62 -6.78 3.42
N LEU A 80 9.55 -5.56 3.93
CA LEU A 80 8.30 -4.92 4.33
C LEU A 80 7.68 -4.21 3.13
N LEU A 81 6.57 -4.73 2.62
CA LEU A 81 5.85 -4.13 1.48
C LEU A 81 5.10 -2.84 1.85
N MET A 82 4.35 -2.89 2.95
CA MET A 82 3.46 -1.81 3.38
C MET A 82 3.34 -1.84 4.90
N ARG A 83 3.17 -0.67 5.52
CA ARG A 83 2.79 -0.57 6.93
C ARG A 83 1.31 -0.32 7.04
N GLN A 84 0.74 -0.81 8.14
CA GLN A 84 -0.62 -0.45 8.52
C GLN A 84 -0.77 1.07 8.60
N ASN A 85 -1.83 1.57 7.97
CA ASN A 85 -2.17 2.99 7.86
C ASN A 85 -1.25 3.83 6.95
N ASP A 86 -0.35 3.20 6.18
CA ASP A 86 0.28 3.90 5.06
C ASP A 86 -0.79 4.33 4.05
N LYS A 87 -0.60 5.50 3.44
CA LYS A 87 -1.46 5.96 2.35
C LYS A 87 -1.28 5.04 1.15
N GLY A 88 -2.25 4.14 0.93
CA GLY A 88 -2.22 3.22 -0.20
C GLY A 88 -2.35 3.97 -1.54
N ASP A 89 -1.36 3.82 -2.40
CA ASP A 89 -1.31 4.39 -3.76
C ASP A 89 -1.41 3.32 -4.86
N LYS A 90 -1.24 2.04 -4.50
CA LYS A 90 -1.13 0.90 -5.41
C LYS A 90 -1.96 -0.28 -4.96
N LEU A 91 -2.37 -1.09 -5.93
CA LEU A 91 -2.92 -2.42 -5.72
C LEU A 91 -1.84 -3.45 -6.06
N HIS A 92 -1.56 -4.36 -5.13
CA HIS A 92 -0.60 -5.44 -5.32
C HIS A 92 -1.32 -6.76 -5.60
N LEU A 93 -0.77 -7.54 -6.53
CA LEU A 93 -1.27 -8.85 -6.91
C LEU A 93 -0.11 -9.83 -6.74
N ILE A 94 -0.31 -10.84 -5.90
CA ILE A 94 0.73 -11.83 -5.59
C ILE A 94 0.75 -12.82 -6.76
N LEU A 95 1.79 -12.73 -7.58
CA LEU A 95 1.98 -13.66 -8.71
C LEU A 95 2.59 -14.98 -8.26
N SER A 96 3.35 -14.95 -7.17
CA SER A 96 4.14 -16.07 -6.64
C SER A 96 4.55 -15.78 -5.20
N GLY A 97 4.71 -16.84 -4.41
CA GLY A 97 5.17 -16.77 -3.03
C GLY A 97 4.06 -16.45 -2.05
N GLU A 98 4.46 -16.07 -0.84
CA GLU A 98 3.55 -15.83 0.27
C GLU A 98 3.87 -14.50 0.95
N LEU A 99 2.86 -13.92 1.60
CA LEU A 99 3.00 -12.69 2.36
C LEU A 99 2.37 -12.89 3.74
N ALA A 100 3.09 -12.45 4.78
CA ALA A 100 2.56 -12.38 6.12
C ALA A 100 1.89 -11.02 6.35
N MET A 101 0.64 -11.04 6.80
CA MET A 101 -0.09 -9.84 7.20
C MET A 101 -0.18 -9.78 8.72
N HIS A 102 0.31 -8.68 9.29
CA HIS A 102 0.24 -8.43 10.73
C HIS A 102 -0.61 -7.18 11.00
N TYR A 103 -1.55 -7.30 11.93
CA TYR A 103 -2.42 -6.20 12.35
C TYR A 103 -2.10 -5.80 13.80
N ASP A 104 -1.78 -4.53 14.02
CA ASP A 104 -1.56 -3.99 15.35
C ASP A 104 -2.80 -3.17 15.80
N PRO A 105 -3.61 -3.70 16.74
CA PRO A 105 -4.80 -3.02 17.22
C PRO A 105 -4.51 -1.77 18.07
N VAL A 106 -3.33 -1.69 18.71
CA VAL A 106 -2.96 -0.53 19.53
C VAL A 106 -2.64 0.65 18.61
N ARG A 107 -1.86 0.40 17.56
CA ARG A 107 -1.55 1.40 16.54
C ARG A 107 -2.79 1.86 15.78
N ALA A 108 -3.74 0.96 15.50
CA ALA A 108 -5.02 1.31 14.88
C ALA A 108 -5.82 2.32 15.72
N LYS A 109 -5.89 2.11 17.04
CA LYS A 109 -6.64 2.98 17.96
C LYS A 109 -6.01 4.36 18.12
N ALA A 110 -4.69 4.42 18.29
CA ALA A 110 -3.97 5.68 18.46
C ALA A 110 -4.21 6.66 17.30
N LEU A 111 -4.20 6.16 16.06
CA LEU A 111 -4.45 6.98 14.87
C LEU A 111 -5.92 7.41 14.74
N ALA A 112 -6.87 6.56 15.12
CA ALA A 112 -8.29 6.93 15.14
C ALA A 112 -8.59 8.03 16.18
N GLU A 113 -7.78 8.13 17.24
CA GLU A 113 -7.84 9.23 18.20
C GLU A 113 -7.15 10.50 17.69
N GLU A 114 -6.04 10.36 16.96
CA GLU A 114 -5.32 11.47 16.32
C GLU A 114 -6.13 12.14 15.21
N GLU A 115 -6.86 11.38 14.39
CA GLU A 115 -7.76 11.92 13.34
C GLU A 115 -8.95 12.70 13.94
N LYS A 116 -9.36 12.38 15.17
CA LYS A 116 -10.40 13.14 15.89
C LYS A 116 -9.87 14.42 16.55
N ALA A 117 -8.56 14.62 16.61
CA ALA A 117 -8.00 15.83 17.19
C ALA A 117 -8.40 17.03 16.31
N PRO A 118 -8.92 18.12 16.90
CA PRO A 118 -9.20 19.33 16.14
C PRO A 118 -7.91 19.81 15.48
N PRO A 119 -7.96 20.32 14.23
CA PRO A 119 -6.78 20.85 13.57
C PRO A 119 -6.11 21.86 14.50
N PRO A 120 -4.76 21.89 14.58
CA PRO A 120 -4.05 22.84 15.41
C PRO A 120 -4.58 24.22 15.07
N GLN A 121 -5.21 24.88 16.04
CA GLN A 121 -5.76 26.19 15.82
C GLN A 121 -4.60 27.10 15.39
N PRO A 122 -4.80 27.97 14.38
CA PRO A 122 -3.76 28.91 14.00
C PRO A 122 -3.34 29.67 15.25
N VAL A 123 -2.06 29.51 15.63
CA VAL A 123 -1.48 30.30 16.72
C VAL A 123 -1.62 31.75 16.31
N ASP A 124 -2.48 32.49 16.99
CA ASP A 124 -2.73 33.89 16.68
C ASP A 124 -1.43 34.67 16.89
N PRO A 125 -0.79 35.19 15.82
CA PRO A 125 0.47 35.92 15.95
C PRO A 125 0.31 37.24 16.72
N SER A 126 -0.93 37.70 16.98
CA SER A 126 -1.20 38.94 17.72
C SER A 126 -0.92 38.86 19.23
N LEU A 127 -0.70 37.67 19.79
CA LEU A 127 -0.46 37.48 21.24
C LEU A 127 0.98 37.71 21.70
N THR A 128 1.90 38.11 20.82
CA THR A 128 3.31 38.36 21.21
C THR A 128 3.67 39.84 21.41
N HIS A 129 2.75 40.78 21.22
CA HIS A 129 3.02 42.18 21.57
C HIS A 129 2.77 42.44 23.06
N VAL A 130 3.70 41.97 23.89
CA VAL A 130 3.89 42.48 25.25
C VAL A 130 4.44 43.89 25.10
N HIS A 131 3.54 44.88 25.10
CA HIS A 131 3.93 46.28 25.18
C HIS A 131 4.56 46.52 26.56
N PRO A 132 5.83 46.93 26.67
CA PRO A 132 6.40 47.27 27.96
C PRO A 132 5.69 48.54 28.47
N ASP A 133 5.08 48.45 29.65
CA ASP A 133 4.52 49.61 30.36
C ASP A 133 5.64 50.63 30.62
N PRO A 134 5.44 51.92 30.32
CA PRO A 134 6.42 52.94 30.67
C PRO A 134 6.49 53.12 32.19
N PRO A 135 7.69 53.35 32.75
CA PRO A 135 7.89 53.46 34.19
C PRO A 135 7.14 54.68 34.75
N LYS A 136 6.32 54.43 35.78
CA LYS A 136 5.68 55.48 36.59
C LYS A 136 6.76 56.33 37.26
N THR A 137 6.92 57.57 36.82
CA THR A 137 7.72 58.57 37.52
C THR A 137 7.00 58.97 38.80
N ALA A 138 7.52 58.49 39.93
CA ALA A 138 7.10 58.96 41.24
C ALA A 138 7.67 60.37 41.48
N SER A 139 6.81 61.37 41.32
CA SER A 139 7.01 62.71 41.87
C SER A 139 6.87 62.62 43.40
N SER A 140 7.97 62.79 44.11
CA SER A 140 7.97 63.02 45.57
C SER A 140 8.58 64.39 45.84
N ARG A 141 7.77 65.21 46.49
CA ARG A 141 7.98 66.60 46.86
C ARG A 141 8.07 66.64 48.38
N GLY A 142 9.08 67.33 48.93
CA GLY A 142 9.18 67.75 50.33
C GLY A 142 9.72 66.69 51.28
N GLY A 143 10.55 67.01 52.28
CA GLY A 143 11.00 68.29 52.82
C GLY A 143 11.76 67.98 54.12
N GLY A 144 12.72 68.85 54.47
CA GLY A 144 13.58 68.74 55.65
C GLY A 144 14.88 69.47 55.43
#